data_AF-A0AA88MZ37-F1
#
_entry.id   AF-A0AA88MZ37-F1
#
_cell.length_a   1.000
_cell.length_b   1.000
_cell.length_c   1.000
_cell.angle_alpha   90.00
_cell.angle_beta   90.00
_cell.angle_gamma   90.00
#
_symmetry.space_group_name_H-M   'P 1'
#
loop_
_entity.id
_entity.type
_entity.pdbx_description
1 polymer ?
#
loop_
_entity_poly.entity_id
_entity_poly.type
_entity_poly.pdbx_seq_one_letter_code
_entity_poly.pdbx_strand_id
1 'polypeptide(L)'
;MALVLLRVHGRKPNHGNCVDDYCITVHTDLVDFNSAQMSCKGKGGNLMTIRTMAANHVVSDVLTGHTGDFWIGLRYMNDFCSKSTHDLKGYTWITGDEATNFTNWKKHEDVCSKTCVSLSKDDPKWTERLCHQVVDGYLCEYKNTEKCRQLSSNSPVLYETPFGFAREDLLEVPTGSNATEKHLGTKFICFEGQWLKAPWNCEVFKGGCEHDCKKWNDSFICTCLPGYKLESNAVRCMAHGDPCVRANCSQECVVKGDRSVCQCRSGYELLEDGKTCKNIDNCKNKNLCPDKNSYCVDTAGGYECRCKNGFSMENDTCEDDDECFSGPCEHTCNNIIGSYHCECSEGYRVSSEDRHKCTLYCPLWECPAVECDINNPYQCECPVGFILEERGDGLFCTDIDDCDASLCDHNCTNIPGGFTCSCKEGFHLSGSISCVKTKGFSTPKSVSMVTPTSVSPAIETASFILAGGIIAIIVCAVMVIFLTVCVIHHQKKRFGKITTDKSHSKDVHVLQQVTAEKYVKKSSITNT
;
A
#
# COMPACT_ATOMS: atom_id res chain seq x y z
N MET A 1 -18.24 -4.62 -39.76
CA MET A 1 -17.40 -3.62 -39.08
C MET A 1 -16.40 -4.38 -38.22
N ALA A 2 -15.14 -4.46 -38.66
CA ALA A 2 -14.08 -5.13 -37.92
C ALA A 2 -13.69 -4.25 -36.71
N LEU A 3 -14.02 -4.70 -35.50
CA LEU A 3 -13.46 -4.09 -34.29
C LEU A 3 -12.00 -4.52 -34.19
N VAL A 4 -11.12 -3.56 -34.47
CA VAL A 4 -9.69 -3.64 -34.21
C VAL A 4 -9.51 -3.89 -32.71
N LEU A 5 -9.23 -5.14 -32.34
CA LEU A 5 -8.67 -5.48 -31.03
C LEU A 5 -7.22 -4.95 -31.00
N LEU A 6 -7.09 -3.64 -30.78
CA LEU A 6 -5.82 -3.04 -30.39
C LEU A 6 -5.31 -3.80 -29.16
N ARG A 7 -4.11 -4.37 -29.27
CA ARG A 7 -3.32 -4.90 -28.16
C ARG A 7 -2.99 -3.74 -27.21
N VAL A 8 -3.94 -3.36 -26.36
CA VAL A 8 -3.65 -2.56 -25.18
C VAL A 8 -2.89 -3.46 -24.23
N HIS A 9 -1.62 -3.13 -24.01
CA HIS A 9 -0.73 -3.78 -23.05
C HIS A 9 -1.21 -3.49 -21.61
N GLY A 10 -2.26 -4.17 -21.19
CA GLY A 10 -2.61 -4.34 -19.78
C GLY A 10 -2.43 -5.81 -19.41
N ARG A 11 -1.81 -6.09 -18.27
CA ARG A 11 -1.74 -7.47 -17.73
C ARG A 11 -3.16 -8.02 -17.54
N LYS A 12 -3.31 -9.35 -17.55
CA LYS A 12 -4.60 -9.98 -17.24
C LYS A 12 -5.02 -9.57 -15.81
N PRO A 13 -6.29 -9.21 -15.58
CA PRO A 13 -6.76 -8.92 -14.23
C PRO A 13 -6.56 -10.13 -13.31
N ASN A 14 -6.24 -9.86 -12.05
CA ASN A 14 -5.98 -10.88 -11.03
C ASN A 14 -7.28 -11.61 -10.65
N HIS A 15 -8.38 -10.87 -10.58
CA HIS A 15 -9.68 -11.38 -10.19
C HIS A 15 -10.80 -10.50 -10.78
N GLY A 16 -12.04 -10.99 -10.75
CA GLY A 16 -13.20 -10.23 -11.19
C GLY A 16 -14.50 -10.93 -10.87
N ASN A 17 -15.59 -10.18 -10.98
CA ASN A 17 -16.95 -10.68 -10.80
C ASN A 17 -17.92 -9.93 -11.73
N CYS A 18 -19.01 -10.58 -12.13
CA CYS A 18 -20.09 -9.94 -12.88
C CYS A 18 -21.38 -10.03 -12.06
N VAL A 19 -22.02 -8.88 -11.83
CA VAL A 19 -23.26 -8.76 -11.08
C VAL A 19 -24.20 -7.85 -11.86
N ASP A 20 -25.41 -8.34 -12.14
CA ASP A 20 -26.37 -7.69 -13.02
C ASP A 20 -25.69 -7.27 -14.33
N ASP A 21 -25.87 -6.03 -14.78
CA ASP A 21 -25.35 -5.52 -16.06
C ASP A 21 -23.92 -4.98 -15.98
N TYR A 22 -23.17 -5.32 -14.92
CA TYR A 22 -21.82 -4.80 -14.72
C TYR A 22 -20.84 -5.91 -14.35
N CYS A 23 -19.63 -5.79 -14.89
CA CYS A 23 -18.50 -6.62 -14.50
C CYS A 23 -17.40 -5.75 -13.90
N ILE A 24 -16.80 -6.25 -12.83
CA ILE A 24 -15.75 -5.57 -12.08
C ILE A 24 -14.49 -6.42 -12.17
N THR A 25 -13.35 -5.79 -12.40
CA THR A 25 -12.04 -6.45 -12.42
C THR A 25 -11.06 -5.77 -11.50
N VAL A 26 -10.23 -6.57 -10.82
CA VAL A 26 -9.13 -6.11 -9.98
C VAL A 26 -7.82 -6.24 -10.74
N HIS A 27 -7.02 -5.17 -10.74
CA HIS A 27 -5.67 -5.14 -11.28
C HIS A 27 -4.70 -4.73 -10.18
N THR A 28 -3.57 -5.42 -10.07
CA THR A 28 -2.51 -5.14 -9.08
C THR A 28 -1.28 -4.49 -9.71
N ASP A 29 -1.47 -3.71 -10.78
CA ASP A 29 -0.36 -2.95 -11.37
C ASP A 29 -0.14 -1.65 -10.60
N LEU A 30 1.13 -1.35 -10.30
CA LEU A 30 1.54 -0.11 -9.63
C LEU A 30 1.47 1.07 -10.61
N VAL A 31 0.36 1.80 -10.60
CA VAL A 31 0.12 2.93 -11.52
C VAL A 31 -0.52 4.15 -10.85
N ASP A 32 -0.36 5.31 -11.48
CA ASP A 32 -1.11 6.52 -11.13
C ASP A 32 -2.58 6.46 -11.60
N PHE A 33 -3.40 7.40 -11.14
CA PHE A 33 -4.84 7.41 -11.43
C PHE A 33 -5.15 7.51 -12.93
N ASN A 34 -4.43 8.36 -13.67
CA ASN A 34 -4.71 8.57 -15.09
C ASN A 34 -4.32 7.34 -15.90
N SER A 35 -3.18 6.73 -15.57
CA SER A 35 -2.74 5.46 -16.14
C SER A 35 -3.75 4.33 -15.87
N ALA A 36 -4.28 4.25 -14.64
CA ALA A 36 -5.33 3.30 -14.28
C ALA A 36 -6.62 3.52 -15.10
N GLN A 37 -7.07 4.77 -15.22
CA GLN A 37 -8.25 5.11 -16.04
C GLN A 37 -8.06 4.77 -17.52
N MET A 38 -6.88 5.04 -18.08
CA MET A 38 -6.56 4.68 -19.46
C MET A 38 -6.60 3.17 -19.68
N SER A 39 -6.11 2.38 -18.71
CA SER A 39 -6.18 0.92 -18.75
C SER A 39 -7.63 0.41 -18.83
N CYS A 40 -8.52 0.91 -17.96
CA CYS A 40 -9.95 0.53 -18.01
C CYS A 40 -10.62 0.95 -19.32
N LYS A 41 -10.34 2.18 -19.81
CA LYS A 41 -10.88 2.68 -21.09
C LYS A 41 -10.42 1.87 -22.28
N GLY A 42 -9.19 1.34 -22.26
CA GLY A 42 -8.65 0.49 -23.31
C GLY A 42 -9.48 -0.78 -23.58
N LYS A 43 -10.30 -1.20 -22.61
CA LYS A 43 -11.24 -2.34 -22.73
C LYS A 43 -12.71 -1.91 -22.73
N GLY A 44 -13.00 -0.64 -22.98
CA GLY A 44 -14.37 -0.11 -23.04
C GLY A 44 -15.04 0.12 -21.68
N GLY A 45 -14.27 0.14 -20.59
CA GLY A 45 -14.75 0.39 -19.23
C GLY A 45 -14.26 1.72 -18.66
N ASN A 46 -14.47 1.91 -17.36
CA ASN A 46 -13.94 3.03 -16.57
C ASN A 46 -13.41 2.52 -15.23
N LEU A 47 -12.70 3.36 -14.48
CA LEU A 47 -12.48 3.10 -13.07
C LEU A 47 -13.83 2.96 -12.34
N MET A 48 -13.91 2.01 -11.42
CA MET A 48 -15.12 1.60 -10.71
C MET A 48 -15.82 2.77 -10.00
N THR A 49 -17.13 2.89 -10.18
CA THR A 49 -17.99 3.85 -9.47
C THR A 49 -18.79 3.15 -8.37
N ILE A 50 -18.53 3.50 -7.11
CA ILE A 50 -19.16 2.83 -5.95
C ILE A 50 -20.34 3.68 -5.47
N ARG A 51 -21.50 3.50 -6.13
CA ARG A 51 -22.69 4.35 -5.92
C ARG A 51 -23.68 3.81 -4.89
N THR A 52 -23.57 2.53 -4.54
CA THR A 52 -24.52 1.83 -3.66
C THR A 52 -23.78 0.93 -2.67
N MET A 53 -24.42 0.60 -1.56
CA MET A 53 -23.89 -0.36 -0.59
C MET A 53 -23.69 -1.75 -1.21
N ALA A 54 -24.55 -2.17 -2.14
CA ALA A 54 -24.41 -3.42 -2.87
C ALA A 54 -23.14 -3.44 -3.73
N ALA A 55 -22.87 -2.37 -4.48
CA ALA A 55 -21.64 -2.23 -5.26
C ALA A 55 -20.39 -2.29 -4.36
N ASN A 56 -20.43 -1.65 -3.18
CA ASN A 56 -19.35 -1.70 -2.22
C ASN A 56 -19.09 -3.13 -1.71
N HIS A 57 -20.14 -3.91 -1.46
CA HIS A 57 -20.00 -5.30 -1.03
C HIS A 57 -19.31 -6.16 -2.09
N VAL A 58 -19.70 -6.02 -3.37
CA VAL A 58 -19.04 -6.72 -4.48
C VAL A 58 -17.57 -6.32 -4.58
N VAL A 59 -17.25 -5.04 -4.37
CA VAL A 59 -15.85 -4.56 -4.32
C VAL A 59 -15.06 -5.23 -3.19
N SER A 60 -15.64 -5.32 -1.98
CA SER A 60 -15.01 -6.04 -0.87
C SER A 60 -14.76 -7.51 -1.20
N ASP A 61 -15.72 -8.18 -1.85
CA ASP A 61 -15.61 -9.59 -2.21
C ASP A 61 -14.50 -9.82 -3.24
N VAL A 62 -14.43 -9.00 -4.31
CA VAL A 62 -13.38 -9.18 -5.35
C VAL A 62 -11.97 -8.86 -4.85
N LEU A 63 -11.85 -7.98 -3.86
CA LEU A 63 -10.58 -7.63 -3.21
C LEU A 63 -10.15 -8.65 -2.13
N THR A 64 -10.94 -9.67 -1.86
CA THR A 64 -10.53 -10.78 -0.98
C THR A 64 -9.23 -11.40 -1.49
N GLY A 65 -8.26 -11.61 -0.60
CA GLY A 65 -6.93 -12.12 -0.96
C GLY A 65 -5.94 -11.08 -1.49
N HIS A 66 -6.34 -9.82 -1.65
CA HIS A 66 -5.46 -8.72 -2.05
C HIS A 66 -5.13 -7.81 -0.84
N THR A 67 -4.08 -7.01 -0.91
CA THR A 67 -3.66 -6.06 0.14
C THR A 67 -3.30 -4.72 -0.50
N GLY A 68 -3.36 -3.63 0.26
CA GLY A 68 -2.97 -2.30 -0.21
C GLY A 68 -4.15 -1.44 -0.70
N ASP A 69 -3.80 -0.41 -1.45
CA ASP A 69 -4.69 0.65 -1.93
C ASP A 69 -5.05 0.50 -3.41
N PHE A 70 -6.33 0.69 -3.73
CA PHE A 70 -6.87 0.54 -5.08
C PHE A 70 -7.57 1.81 -5.56
N TRP A 71 -7.23 2.30 -6.75
CA TRP A 71 -7.93 3.43 -7.37
C TRP A 71 -9.39 3.09 -7.69
N ILE A 72 -10.27 4.05 -7.40
CA ILE A 72 -11.67 4.07 -7.84
C ILE A 72 -11.95 5.30 -8.70
N GLY A 73 -13.04 5.29 -9.48
CA GLY A 73 -13.36 6.32 -10.46
C GLY A 73 -13.94 7.60 -9.87
N LEU A 74 -13.34 8.15 -8.81
CA LEU A 74 -13.80 9.36 -8.13
C LEU A 74 -12.68 10.41 -8.12
N ARG A 75 -12.95 11.58 -8.73
CA ARG A 75 -11.97 12.65 -8.93
C ARG A 75 -12.58 14.03 -8.70
N TYR A 76 -11.80 14.92 -8.11
CA TYR A 76 -12.10 16.32 -7.94
C TYR A 76 -11.50 17.13 -9.09
N MET A 77 -12.32 17.96 -9.75
CA MET A 77 -11.93 18.69 -10.98
C MET A 77 -11.66 20.18 -10.76
N ASN A 78 -11.97 20.71 -9.58
CA ASN A 78 -11.94 22.15 -9.32
C ASN A 78 -10.66 22.55 -8.57
N ASP A 79 -10.34 23.84 -8.58
CA ASP A 79 -9.17 24.41 -7.88
C ASP A 79 -9.46 24.82 -6.43
N PHE A 80 -10.66 24.55 -5.92
CA PHE A 80 -11.08 24.89 -4.54
C PHE A 80 -10.98 23.68 -3.60
N CYS A 81 -10.90 23.88 -2.28
CA CYS A 81 -10.92 22.76 -1.33
C CYS A 81 -12.21 21.94 -1.41
N SER A 82 -12.11 20.63 -1.20
CA SER A 82 -13.27 19.74 -1.08
C SER A 82 -14.18 20.23 0.05
N LYS A 83 -15.50 20.20 -0.17
CA LYS A 83 -16.49 20.67 0.82
C LYS A 83 -17.05 19.49 1.58
N SER A 84 -16.59 19.25 2.81
CA SER A 84 -17.02 18.14 3.67
C SER A 84 -18.53 18.00 3.89
N THR A 85 -19.32 19.04 3.60
CA THR A 85 -20.79 19.06 3.74
C THR A 85 -21.56 18.38 2.60
N HIS A 86 -20.93 18.11 1.47
CA HIS A 86 -21.54 17.39 0.34
C HIS A 86 -21.20 15.89 0.42
N ASP A 87 -22.10 15.02 -0.03
CA ASP A 87 -21.93 13.55 0.04
C ASP A 87 -20.60 13.08 -0.58
N LEU A 88 -20.31 13.53 -1.81
CA LEU A 88 -19.03 13.26 -2.48
C LEU A 88 -17.95 14.31 -2.19
N LYS A 89 -18.17 15.21 -1.23
CA LYS A 89 -17.27 16.33 -0.92
C LYS A 89 -16.89 17.24 -2.10
N GLY A 90 -17.72 17.28 -3.14
CA GLY A 90 -17.45 17.99 -4.40
C GLY A 90 -16.62 17.21 -5.42
N TYR A 91 -16.26 15.94 -5.11
CA TYR A 91 -15.72 15.02 -6.11
C TYR A 91 -16.84 14.59 -7.06
N THR A 92 -16.45 14.29 -8.29
CA THR A 92 -17.32 13.80 -9.35
C THR A 92 -16.88 12.40 -9.77
N TRP A 93 -17.83 11.54 -10.11
CA TRP A 93 -17.48 10.26 -10.72
C TRP A 93 -16.79 10.50 -12.06
N ILE A 94 -15.96 9.56 -12.50
CA ILE A 94 -15.25 9.65 -13.78
C ILE A 94 -16.18 9.64 -14.99
N THR A 95 -17.45 9.29 -14.77
CA THR A 95 -18.57 9.40 -15.71
C THR A 95 -19.09 10.85 -15.86
N GLY A 96 -18.66 11.77 -15.01
CA GLY A 96 -18.97 13.21 -15.07
C GLY A 96 -20.16 13.65 -14.20
N ASP A 97 -20.82 12.74 -13.50
CA ASP A 97 -21.96 13.03 -12.63
C ASP A 97 -21.60 12.89 -11.13
N GLU A 98 -22.50 13.38 -10.26
CA GLU A 98 -22.35 13.34 -8.79
C GLU A 98 -23.35 12.37 -8.13
N ALA A 99 -24.07 11.57 -8.90
CA ALA A 99 -25.15 10.75 -8.35
C ALA A 99 -24.61 9.59 -7.52
N THR A 100 -24.92 9.58 -6.22
CA THR A 100 -24.61 8.47 -5.30
C THR A 100 -25.66 8.34 -4.21
N ASN A 101 -25.89 7.11 -3.74
CA ASN A 101 -26.68 6.81 -2.55
C ASN A 101 -25.80 6.20 -1.43
N PHE A 102 -24.48 6.21 -1.62
CA PHE A 102 -23.51 5.60 -0.72
C PHE A 102 -22.21 6.41 -0.71
N THR A 103 -21.62 6.55 0.47
CA THR A 103 -20.32 7.18 0.68
C THR A 103 -19.60 6.46 1.80
N ASN A 104 -18.28 6.28 1.69
CA ASN A 104 -17.51 5.58 2.73
C ASN A 104 -16.19 6.29 3.07
N TRP A 105 -16.21 7.60 3.26
CA TRP A 105 -14.98 8.38 3.50
C TRP A 105 -14.24 7.99 4.80
N LYS A 106 -12.91 7.96 4.75
CA LYS A 106 -12.03 7.67 5.90
C LYS A 106 -11.96 8.82 6.90
N LYS A 107 -11.87 10.04 6.37
CA LYS A 107 -11.86 11.30 7.15
C LYS A 107 -12.98 12.20 6.66
N HIS A 108 -13.45 13.11 7.51
CA HIS A 108 -14.48 14.11 7.16
C HIS A 108 -13.92 15.54 7.10
N GLU A 109 -12.60 15.69 6.96
CA GLU A 109 -11.92 16.98 6.83
C GLU A 109 -12.00 17.52 5.39
N ASP A 110 -11.88 18.85 5.25
CA ASP A 110 -11.73 19.53 3.95
C ASP A 110 -10.30 19.31 3.43
N VAL A 111 -10.16 18.98 2.14
CA VAL A 111 -8.88 18.63 1.54
C VAL A 111 -8.67 19.42 0.26
N CYS A 112 -7.59 20.19 0.20
CA CYS A 112 -7.36 21.17 -0.88
C CYS A 112 -6.41 20.72 -1.99
N SER A 113 -5.58 19.71 -1.76
CA SER A 113 -4.52 19.29 -2.71
C SER A 113 -4.76 17.93 -3.34
N LYS A 114 -5.60 17.08 -2.73
CA LYS A 114 -5.79 15.69 -3.12
C LYS A 114 -6.97 15.56 -4.05
N THR A 115 -6.73 15.27 -5.32
CA THR A 115 -7.77 15.31 -6.35
C THR A 115 -8.33 13.95 -6.73
N CYS A 116 -7.75 12.84 -6.26
CA CYS A 116 -8.22 11.49 -6.58
C CYS A 116 -8.51 10.67 -5.31
N VAL A 117 -9.19 9.56 -5.47
CA VAL A 117 -9.63 8.73 -4.34
C VAL A 117 -9.25 7.27 -4.56
N SER A 118 -8.64 6.67 -3.54
CA SER A 118 -8.43 5.23 -3.45
C SER A 118 -9.28 4.65 -2.33
N LEU A 119 -9.43 3.33 -2.31
CA LEU A 119 -9.88 2.59 -1.13
C LEU A 119 -8.77 1.63 -0.70
N SER A 120 -8.63 1.42 0.61
CA SER A 120 -7.73 0.39 1.13
C SER A 120 -8.54 -0.87 1.40
N LYS A 121 -7.99 -2.05 1.11
CA LYS A 121 -8.67 -3.30 1.50
C LYS A 121 -8.67 -3.50 3.02
N ASP A 122 -7.60 -3.08 3.69
CA ASP A 122 -7.41 -3.28 5.13
C ASP A 122 -8.30 -2.34 5.98
N ASP A 123 -8.73 -1.24 5.36
CA ASP A 123 -9.74 -0.32 5.87
C ASP A 123 -10.56 0.17 4.65
N PRO A 124 -11.73 -0.44 4.34
CA PRO A 124 -12.50 -0.27 3.08
C PRO A 124 -13.06 1.14 2.84
N LYS A 125 -12.56 2.12 3.58
CA LYS A 125 -12.90 3.52 3.50
C LYS A 125 -12.13 4.24 2.40
N TRP A 126 -12.83 5.17 1.76
CA TRP A 126 -12.32 6.02 0.72
C TRP A 126 -11.35 7.04 1.29
N THR A 127 -10.16 7.10 0.71
CA THR A 127 -9.06 7.95 1.14
C THR A 127 -8.67 8.88 0.01
N GLU A 128 -8.70 10.19 0.29
CA GLU A 128 -8.23 11.21 -0.63
C GLU A 128 -6.71 11.09 -0.84
N ARG A 129 -6.27 11.16 -2.10
CA ARG A 129 -4.87 11.05 -2.55
C ARG A 129 -4.55 11.99 -3.71
N LEU A 130 -3.27 12.22 -3.94
CA LEU A 130 -2.79 12.94 -5.11
C LEU A 130 -2.87 12.01 -6.33
N CYS A 131 -3.46 12.47 -7.44
CA CYS A 131 -3.66 11.61 -8.61
C CYS A 131 -2.36 11.06 -9.23
N HIS A 132 -1.23 11.74 -9.02
CA HIS A 132 0.08 11.32 -9.51
C HIS A 132 0.80 10.32 -8.59
N GLN A 133 0.24 10.02 -7.41
CA GLN A 133 0.77 8.96 -6.57
C GLN A 133 0.55 7.61 -7.25
N VAL A 134 1.46 6.68 -6.98
CA VAL A 134 1.32 5.29 -7.39
C VAL A 134 0.73 4.51 -6.21
N VAL A 135 -0.23 3.63 -6.48
CA VAL A 135 -0.87 2.76 -5.47
C VAL A 135 -0.84 1.30 -5.94
N ASP A 136 -1.24 0.38 -5.07
CA ASP A 136 -1.10 -1.08 -5.26
C ASP A 136 -1.96 -1.67 -6.39
N GLY A 137 -3.00 -0.96 -6.82
CA GLY A 137 -3.84 -1.41 -7.92
C GLY A 137 -4.99 -0.48 -8.27
N TYR A 138 -5.93 -1.01 -9.06
CA TYR A 138 -7.13 -0.28 -9.47
C TYR A 138 -8.28 -1.22 -9.82
N LEU A 139 -9.50 -0.70 -9.70
CA LEU A 139 -10.73 -1.40 -10.03
C LEU A 139 -11.33 -0.83 -11.31
N CYS A 140 -11.62 -1.70 -12.28
CA CYS A 140 -12.37 -1.30 -13.47
C CYS A 140 -13.80 -1.83 -13.42
N GLU A 141 -14.75 -1.02 -13.87
CA GLU A 141 -16.12 -1.43 -14.18
C GLU A 141 -16.36 -1.46 -15.70
N TYR A 142 -17.13 -2.45 -16.13
CA TYR A 142 -17.54 -2.64 -17.53
C TYR A 142 -19.04 -2.86 -17.57
N LYS A 143 -19.75 -2.07 -18.38
CA LYS A 143 -21.17 -2.28 -18.63
C LYS A 143 -21.34 -3.39 -19.64
N ASN A 144 -22.19 -4.37 -19.33
CA ASN A 144 -22.46 -5.50 -20.18
C ASN A 144 -23.96 -5.80 -20.24
N THR A 145 -24.60 -5.33 -21.31
CA THR A 145 -26.06 -5.44 -21.52
C THR A 145 -26.48 -6.77 -22.16
N GLU A 146 -25.56 -7.49 -22.78
CA GLU A 146 -25.82 -8.79 -23.40
C GLU A 146 -25.07 -9.90 -22.68
N LYS A 147 -25.77 -10.98 -22.35
CA LYS A 147 -25.25 -12.06 -21.51
C LYS A 147 -25.71 -13.42 -22.01
N CYS A 148 -24.87 -14.43 -21.83
CA CYS A 148 -25.29 -15.82 -21.87
C CYS A 148 -25.57 -16.31 -20.45
N ARG A 149 -26.54 -17.22 -20.34
CA ARG A 149 -26.71 -18.03 -19.12
C ARG A 149 -25.54 -19.00 -18.97
N GLN A 150 -25.34 -19.51 -17.76
CA GLN A 150 -24.39 -20.60 -17.51
C GLN A 150 -24.56 -21.75 -18.52
N LEU A 151 -23.46 -22.27 -19.03
CA LEU A 151 -23.45 -23.39 -19.97
C LEU A 151 -23.94 -24.67 -19.27
N SER A 152 -24.97 -25.30 -19.83
CA SER A 152 -25.46 -26.60 -19.34
C SER A 152 -24.48 -27.70 -19.74
N SER A 153 -23.67 -28.16 -18.78
CA SER A 153 -22.71 -29.26 -18.95
C SER A 153 -22.74 -30.20 -17.74
N ASN A 154 -22.43 -31.48 -17.97
CA ASN A 154 -22.27 -32.48 -16.91
C ASN A 154 -20.88 -32.43 -16.25
N SER A 155 -20.08 -31.40 -16.55
CA SER A 155 -18.70 -31.23 -16.12
C SER A 155 -18.47 -29.78 -15.69
N PRO A 156 -17.54 -29.51 -14.75
CA PRO A 156 -17.22 -28.14 -14.38
C PRO A 156 -16.75 -27.34 -15.60
N VAL A 157 -17.22 -26.11 -15.73
CA VAL A 157 -16.93 -25.23 -16.87
C VAL A 157 -16.16 -24.02 -16.36
N LEU A 158 -14.99 -23.76 -16.95
CA LEU A 158 -14.23 -22.54 -16.72
C LEU A 158 -14.64 -21.47 -17.72
N TYR A 159 -15.17 -20.35 -17.25
CA TYR A 159 -15.56 -19.19 -18.04
C TYR A 159 -14.46 -18.15 -18.03
N GLU A 160 -13.90 -17.81 -19.18
CA GLU A 160 -12.99 -16.69 -19.38
C GLU A 160 -13.75 -15.51 -20.01
N THR A 161 -13.78 -14.38 -19.30
CA THR A 161 -14.52 -13.18 -19.74
C THR A 161 -13.71 -12.32 -20.72
N PRO A 162 -14.35 -11.51 -21.57
CA PRO A 162 -13.66 -10.57 -22.45
C PRO A 162 -12.84 -9.51 -21.69
N PHE A 163 -13.15 -9.31 -20.40
CA PHE A 163 -12.42 -8.36 -19.53
C PHE A 163 -11.11 -8.96 -18.99
N GLY A 164 -10.92 -10.27 -19.12
CA GLY A 164 -9.64 -10.97 -18.97
C GLY A 164 -9.49 -11.81 -17.70
N PHE A 165 -10.55 -11.98 -16.89
CA PHE A 165 -10.55 -12.87 -15.73
C PHE A 165 -11.34 -14.16 -16.01
N ALA A 166 -11.06 -15.22 -15.24
CA ALA A 166 -11.71 -16.52 -15.40
C ALA A 166 -12.32 -17.04 -14.08
N ARG A 167 -13.48 -17.71 -14.16
CA ARG A 167 -14.27 -18.20 -13.01
C ARG A 167 -15.08 -19.45 -13.41
N GLU A 168 -15.45 -20.29 -12.45
CA GLU A 168 -16.27 -21.49 -12.69
C GLU A 168 -17.74 -21.34 -12.26
N ASP A 169 -17.98 -20.37 -11.38
CA ASP A 169 -19.22 -20.14 -10.64
C ASP A 169 -19.99 -18.90 -11.13
N LEU A 170 -19.74 -18.44 -12.36
CA LEU A 170 -20.49 -17.34 -12.96
C LEU A 170 -21.88 -17.80 -13.40
N LEU A 171 -22.91 -17.22 -12.77
CA LEU A 171 -24.32 -17.48 -13.11
C LEU A 171 -24.72 -16.87 -14.47
N GLU A 172 -24.22 -15.67 -14.74
CA GLU A 172 -24.37 -14.97 -16.01
C GLU A 172 -23.00 -14.57 -16.53
N VAL A 173 -22.82 -14.72 -17.84
CA VAL A 173 -21.52 -14.58 -18.49
C VAL A 173 -21.62 -13.55 -19.62
N PRO A 174 -20.71 -12.56 -19.70
CA PRO A 174 -20.74 -11.56 -20.75
C PRO A 174 -20.64 -12.13 -22.17
N THR A 175 -21.31 -11.47 -23.12
CA THR A 175 -21.07 -11.74 -24.56
C THR A 175 -19.59 -11.61 -24.90
N GLY A 176 -19.07 -12.54 -25.70
CA GLY A 176 -17.66 -12.65 -26.05
C GLY A 176 -16.82 -13.50 -25.08
N SER A 177 -17.42 -14.03 -24.01
CA SER A 177 -16.71 -14.92 -23.10
C SER A 177 -16.52 -16.31 -23.70
N ASN A 178 -15.38 -16.94 -23.37
CA ASN A 178 -15.10 -18.32 -23.70
C ASN A 178 -15.44 -19.23 -22.51
N ALA A 179 -15.98 -20.40 -22.77
CA ALA A 179 -16.22 -21.42 -21.76
C ALA A 179 -15.45 -22.70 -22.14
N THR A 180 -14.75 -23.30 -21.18
CA THR A 180 -14.01 -24.55 -21.37
C THR A 180 -14.52 -25.59 -20.40
N GLU A 181 -15.08 -26.67 -20.94
CA GLU A 181 -15.51 -27.83 -20.17
C GLU A 181 -14.29 -28.64 -19.72
N LYS A 182 -14.05 -28.75 -18.40
CA LYS A 182 -12.76 -29.27 -17.88
C LYS A 182 -12.47 -30.72 -18.25
N HIS A 183 -13.47 -31.59 -18.27
CA HIS A 183 -13.25 -33.02 -18.54
C HIS A 183 -13.02 -33.32 -20.01
N LEU A 184 -13.82 -32.72 -20.89
CA LEU A 184 -13.74 -32.97 -22.33
C LEU A 184 -12.80 -32.00 -23.04
N GLY A 185 -12.40 -30.89 -22.40
CA GLY A 185 -11.61 -29.82 -23.04
C GLY A 185 -12.36 -29.10 -24.17
N THR A 186 -13.66 -29.35 -24.31
CA THR A 186 -14.51 -28.72 -25.33
C THR A 186 -14.65 -27.24 -25.00
N LYS A 187 -14.47 -26.38 -26.00
CA LYS A 187 -14.62 -24.94 -25.85
C LYS A 187 -15.93 -24.43 -26.45
N PHE A 188 -16.46 -23.37 -25.88
CA PHE A 188 -17.64 -22.66 -26.35
C PHE A 188 -17.40 -21.15 -26.29
N ILE A 189 -18.09 -20.39 -27.14
CA ILE A 189 -18.07 -18.93 -27.12
C ILE A 189 -19.49 -18.39 -26.97
N CYS A 190 -19.66 -17.40 -26.10
CA CYS A 190 -20.93 -16.70 -25.91
C CYS A 190 -21.08 -15.61 -26.99
N PHE A 191 -22.12 -15.69 -27.80
CA PHE A 191 -22.44 -14.70 -28.83
C PHE A 191 -23.95 -14.48 -28.90
N GLU A 192 -24.41 -13.23 -28.82
CA GLU A 192 -25.85 -12.87 -28.87
C GLU A 192 -26.73 -13.70 -27.90
N GLY A 193 -26.21 -13.96 -26.69
CA GLY A 193 -26.92 -14.73 -25.65
C GLY A 193 -26.96 -16.25 -25.87
N GLN A 194 -26.26 -16.77 -26.89
CA GLN A 194 -26.17 -18.20 -27.19
C GLN A 194 -24.73 -18.72 -27.08
N TRP A 195 -24.60 -20.01 -26.72
CA TRP A 195 -23.31 -20.71 -26.70
C TRP A 195 -23.07 -21.43 -28.02
N LEU A 196 -21.98 -21.06 -28.70
CA LEU A 196 -21.51 -21.75 -29.90
C LEU A 196 -20.36 -22.70 -29.54
N LYS A 197 -20.50 -23.98 -29.85
CA LYS A 197 -19.48 -25.00 -29.62
C LYS A 197 -18.34 -24.87 -30.64
N ALA A 198 -17.10 -24.97 -30.20
CA ALA A 198 -15.93 -25.04 -31.08
C ALA A 198 -15.96 -26.30 -31.97
N PRO A 199 -15.39 -26.24 -33.21
CA PRO A 199 -14.68 -25.10 -33.77
C PRO A 199 -15.60 -24.04 -34.39
N TRP A 200 -15.42 -22.77 -34.00
CA TRP A 200 -16.11 -21.62 -34.62
C TRP A 200 -15.18 -20.89 -35.59
N ASN A 201 -15.60 -19.72 -36.08
CA ASN A 201 -14.82 -18.93 -37.02
C ASN A 201 -13.37 -18.70 -36.53
N CYS A 202 -12.39 -19.09 -37.35
CA CYS A 202 -10.96 -19.00 -37.03
C CYS A 202 -10.48 -17.56 -36.76
N GLU A 203 -11.15 -16.54 -37.29
CA GLU A 203 -10.82 -15.12 -37.02
C GLU A 203 -11.09 -14.72 -35.56
N VAL A 204 -11.98 -15.46 -34.89
CA VAL A 204 -12.35 -15.24 -33.49
C VAL A 204 -11.63 -16.28 -32.65
N PHE A 205 -10.67 -15.88 -31.81
CA PHE A 205 -9.96 -16.78 -30.89
C PHE A 205 -9.46 -18.10 -31.51
N LYS A 206 -8.98 -18.08 -32.76
CA LYS A 206 -8.54 -19.27 -33.50
C LYS A 206 -9.59 -20.40 -33.52
N GLY A 207 -10.87 -20.05 -33.61
CA GLY A 207 -11.96 -21.02 -33.62
C GLY A 207 -12.09 -21.88 -32.35
N GLY A 208 -11.41 -21.50 -31.25
CA GLY A 208 -11.35 -22.30 -30.03
C GLY A 208 -10.33 -23.45 -30.08
N CYS A 209 -9.55 -23.58 -31.15
CA CYS A 209 -8.55 -24.63 -31.32
C CYS A 209 -7.34 -24.44 -30.39
N GLU A 210 -6.75 -25.55 -29.92
CA GLU A 210 -5.53 -25.50 -29.09
C GLU A 210 -4.31 -24.98 -29.87
N HIS A 211 -4.10 -25.47 -31.09
CA HIS A 211 -2.96 -25.07 -31.93
C HIS A 211 -3.39 -24.11 -33.04
N ASP A 212 -3.99 -24.64 -34.11
CA ASP A 212 -4.33 -23.87 -35.30
C ASP A 212 -5.73 -24.22 -35.82
N CYS A 213 -6.33 -23.30 -36.59
CA CYS A 213 -7.69 -23.39 -37.11
C CYS A 213 -7.69 -23.06 -38.60
N LYS A 214 -8.41 -23.86 -39.39
CA LYS A 214 -8.62 -23.58 -40.81
C LYS A 214 -10.09 -23.72 -41.20
N LYS A 215 -10.52 -22.87 -42.14
CA LYS A 215 -11.81 -23.04 -42.81
C LYS A 215 -11.73 -24.25 -43.75
N TRP A 216 -12.73 -25.12 -43.66
CA TRP A 216 -12.87 -26.30 -44.50
C TRP A 216 -14.32 -26.42 -44.95
N ASN A 217 -14.55 -26.16 -46.25
CA ASN A 217 -15.89 -25.93 -46.81
C ASN A 217 -16.64 -24.82 -46.04
N ASP A 218 -17.85 -25.11 -45.54
CA ASP A 218 -18.67 -24.19 -44.75
C ASP A 218 -18.47 -24.36 -43.22
N SER A 219 -17.45 -25.11 -42.80
CA SER A 219 -17.13 -25.34 -41.39
C SER A 219 -15.68 -24.93 -41.06
N PHE A 220 -15.33 -25.03 -39.78
CA PHE A 220 -14.00 -24.77 -39.27
C PHE A 220 -13.46 -26.03 -38.61
N ILE A 221 -12.18 -26.32 -38.79
CA ILE A 221 -11.52 -27.49 -38.21
C ILE A 221 -10.21 -27.10 -37.55
N CYS A 222 -9.92 -27.75 -36.42
CA CYS A 222 -8.67 -27.60 -35.72
C CYS A 222 -7.58 -28.49 -36.32
N THR A 223 -6.37 -27.97 -36.37
CA THR A 223 -5.17 -28.69 -36.81
C THR A 223 -4.09 -28.61 -35.76
N CYS A 224 -3.37 -29.72 -35.56
CA CYS A 224 -2.33 -29.84 -34.56
C CYS A 224 -0.93 -29.65 -35.15
N LEU A 225 0.01 -29.17 -34.32
CA LEU A 225 1.43 -29.11 -34.67
C LEU A 225 2.00 -30.54 -34.89
N PRO A 226 3.12 -30.68 -35.64
CA PRO A 226 3.79 -31.97 -35.82
C PRO A 226 4.09 -32.65 -34.47
N GLY A 227 3.83 -33.97 -34.39
CA GLY A 227 3.96 -34.75 -33.14
C GLY A 227 2.70 -34.81 -32.27
N TYR A 228 1.65 -34.07 -32.64
CA TYR A 228 0.37 -34.04 -31.94
C TYR A 228 -0.77 -34.54 -32.82
N LYS A 229 -1.75 -35.19 -32.21
CA LYS A 229 -2.98 -35.63 -32.86
C LYS A 229 -4.19 -35.01 -32.19
N LEU A 230 -5.19 -34.68 -33.00
CA LEU A 230 -6.44 -34.11 -32.52
C LEU A 230 -7.20 -35.17 -31.70
N GLU A 231 -7.64 -34.78 -30.50
CA GLU A 231 -8.48 -35.60 -29.63
C GLU A 231 -9.91 -35.72 -30.19
N SER A 232 -10.72 -36.59 -29.58
CA SER A 232 -12.14 -36.81 -29.96
C SER A 232 -13.03 -35.58 -29.78
N ASN A 233 -12.63 -34.61 -28.96
CA ASN A 233 -13.31 -33.32 -28.79
C ASN A 233 -13.12 -32.36 -29.98
N ALA A 234 -12.32 -32.74 -30.98
CA ALA A 234 -12.03 -31.97 -32.18
C ALA A 234 -11.34 -30.60 -31.96
N VAL A 235 -10.85 -30.32 -30.75
CA VAL A 235 -10.24 -29.01 -30.40
C VAL A 235 -8.90 -29.10 -29.67
N ARG A 236 -8.67 -30.18 -28.89
CA ARG A 236 -7.39 -30.43 -28.20
C ARG A 236 -6.47 -31.29 -29.04
N CYS A 237 -5.18 -31.08 -28.85
CA CYS A 237 -4.08 -31.75 -29.50
C CYS A 237 -3.24 -32.48 -28.47
N MET A 238 -3.25 -33.81 -28.50
CA MET A 238 -2.44 -34.65 -27.60
C MET A 238 -1.16 -35.12 -28.28
N ALA A 239 -0.04 -35.10 -27.54
CA ALA A 239 1.22 -35.64 -28.03
C ALA A 239 1.07 -37.15 -28.29
N HIS A 240 1.37 -37.59 -29.50
CA HIS A 240 1.28 -38.99 -29.89
C HIS A 240 2.69 -39.52 -30.15
N GLY A 241 3.29 -40.21 -29.17
CA GLY A 241 4.47 -41.05 -29.42
C GLY A 241 5.73 -40.81 -28.59
N ASP A 242 5.70 -40.01 -27.52
CA ASP A 242 6.86 -39.87 -26.61
C ASP A 242 6.51 -40.36 -25.19
N PRO A 243 7.08 -41.50 -24.72
CA PRO A 243 6.95 -41.98 -23.35
C PRO A 243 7.28 -40.93 -22.27
N CYS A 244 8.17 -39.99 -22.55
CA CYS A 244 8.55 -38.93 -21.61
C CYS A 244 7.49 -37.86 -21.42
N VAL A 245 6.61 -37.64 -22.39
CA VAL A 245 5.48 -36.70 -22.22
C VAL A 245 4.46 -37.24 -21.20
N ARG A 246 4.32 -38.57 -21.08
CA ARG A 246 3.46 -39.22 -20.07
C ARG A 246 4.12 -39.39 -18.71
N ALA A 247 5.47 -39.35 -18.65
CA ALA A 247 6.21 -39.59 -17.42
C ALA A 247 5.98 -38.48 -16.37
N ASN A 248 5.74 -37.25 -16.82
CA ASN A 248 5.56 -36.06 -15.98
C ASN A 248 6.71 -35.89 -14.97
N CYS A 249 7.96 -36.03 -15.43
CA CYS A 249 9.15 -35.83 -14.62
C CYS A 249 9.31 -34.33 -14.30
N SER A 250 9.64 -33.98 -13.07
CA SER A 250 9.86 -32.57 -12.70
C SER A 250 11.12 -31.99 -13.33
N GLN A 251 12.07 -32.85 -13.70
CA GLN A 251 13.32 -32.47 -14.36
C GLN A 251 13.55 -33.34 -15.60
N GLU A 252 14.53 -34.25 -15.58
CA GLU A 252 14.93 -34.99 -16.76
C GLU A 252 14.13 -36.29 -16.89
N CYS A 253 13.78 -36.65 -18.12
CA CYS A 253 13.21 -37.95 -18.45
C CYS A 253 14.13 -38.67 -19.40
N VAL A 254 14.47 -39.92 -19.08
CA VAL A 254 15.21 -40.79 -19.98
C VAL A 254 14.39 -42.02 -20.34
N VAL A 255 14.47 -42.45 -21.59
CA VAL A 255 13.86 -43.70 -22.03
C VAL A 255 14.87 -44.84 -21.80
N LYS A 256 14.51 -45.80 -20.95
CA LYS A 256 15.30 -47.02 -20.70
C LYS A 256 14.52 -48.24 -21.18
N GLY A 257 14.73 -48.64 -22.43
CA GLY A 257 13.94 -49.70 -23.08
C GLY A 257 12.52 -49.21 -23.39
N ASP A 258 11.49 -49.93 -22.95
CA ASP A 258 10.07 -49.57 -23.17
C ASP A 258 9.46 -48.75 -22.01
N ARG A 259 10.28 -48.31 -21.06
CA ARG A 259 9.87 -47.48 -19.91
C ARG A 259 10.58 -46.13 -19.89
N SER A 260 9.84 -45.09 -19.50
CA SER A 260 10.39 -43.78 -19.16
C SER A 260 10.77 -43.75 -17.67
N VAL A 261 11.96 -43.25 -17.36
CA VAL A 261 12.45 -43.10 -15.97
C VAL A 261 12.86 -41.65 -15.77
N CYS A 262 12.41 -41.04 -14.67
CA CYS A 262 12.81 -39.69 -14.30
C CYS A 262 14.19 -39.70 -13.65
N GLN A 263 14.98 -38.68 -13.96
CA GLN A 263 16.30 -38.43 -13.38
C GLN A 263 16.39 -36.98 -12.93
N CYS A 264 17.18 -36.75 -11.89
CA CYS A 264 17.43 -35.43 -11.36
C CYS A 264 18.79 -34.92 -11.82
N ARG A 265 18.85 -33.61 -12.11
CA ARG A 265 20.11 -32.92 -12.39
C ARG A 265 21.00 -32.95 -11.15
N SER A 266 22.31 -32.74 -11.34
CA SER A 266 23.26 -32.61 -10.23
C SER A 266 22.76 -31.62 -9.18
N GLY A 267 22.91 -31.97 -7.90
CA GLY A 267 22.40 -31.15 -6.77
C GLY A 267 20.95 -31.42 -6.39
N TYR A 268 20.28 -32.41 -6.98
CA TYR A 268 18.90 -32.80 -6.64
C TYR A 268 18.77 -34.30 -6.34
N GLU A 269 17.86 -34.64 -5.44
CA GLU A 269 17.48 -36.02 -5.10
C GLU A 269 16.09 -36.36 -5.63
N LEU A 270 15.92 -37.59 -6.15
CA LEU A 270 14.62 -38.08 -6.62
C LEU A 270 13.79 -38.55 -5.42
N LEU A 271 12.59 -38.02 -5.27
CA LEU A 271 11.65 -38.39 -4.22
C LEU A 271 11.04 -39.78 -4.47
N GLU A 272 10.37 -40.32 -3.44
CA GLU A 272 9.75 -41.65 -3.46
C GLU A 272 8.67 -41.83 -4.56
N ASP A 273 8.11 -40.72 -5.05
CA ASP A 273 7.15 -40.73 -6.17
C ASP A 273 7.81 -41.09 -7.52
N GLY A 274 9.14 -41.16 -7.57
CA GLY A 274 9.94 -41.49 -8.74
C GLY A 274 9.86 -40.45 -9.86
N LYS A 275 9.37 -39.23 -9.57
CA LYS A 275 9.11 -38.18 -10.56
C LYS A 275 9.61 -36.81 -10.15
N THR A 276 9.55 -36.50 -8.86
CA THR A 276 9.85 -35.17 -8.32
C THR A 276 11.27 -35.13 -7.82
N CYS A 277 12.00 -34.10 -8.25
CA CYS A 277 13.38 -33.82 -7.85
C CYS A 277 13.38 -32.71 -6.80
N LYS A 278 13.90 -33.01 -5.62
CA LYS A 278 14.04 -32.06 -4.52
C LYS A 278 15.48 -31.55 -4.46
N ASN A 279 15.65 -30.26 -4.24
CA ASN A 279 16.98 -29.67 -4.07
C ASN A 279 17.68 -30.31 -2.87
N ILE A 280 18.93 -30.73 -3.05
CA ILE A 280 19.76 -31.18 -1.95
C ILE A 280 20.27 -29.92 -1.25
N ASP A 281 19.91 -29.78 0.03
CA ASP A 281 20.42 -28.68 0.86
C ASP A 281 21.90 -28.90 1.14
N ASN A 282 22.73 -28.26 0.33
CA ASN A 282 24.18 -28.40 0.39
C ASN A 282 24.74 -27.70 1.64
N CYS A 283 24.09 -26.62 2.11
CA CYS A 283 24.55 -25.82 3.24
C CYS A 283 24.47 -26.50 4.61
N LYS A 284 23.87 -27.69 4.70
CA LYS A 284 24.01 -28.57 5.87
C LYS A 284 25.46 -28.98 6.12
N ASN A 285 26.29 -29.02 5.08
CA ASN A 285 27.71 -29.27 5.22
C ASN A 285 28.44 -27.96 5.58
N LYS A 286 28.88 -27.84 6.84
CA LYS A 286 29.56 -26.66 7.37
C LYS A 286 30.93 -26.37 6.75
N ASN A 287 31.49 -27.28 5.96
CA ASN A 287 32.82 -27.14 5.37
C ASN A 287 32.81 -26.58 3.93
N LEU A 288 31.66 -26.21 3.37
CA LEU A 288 31.56 -25.75 1.98
C LEU A 288 32.08 -24.32 1.77
N CYS A 289 31.89 -23.44 2.75
CA CYS A 289 32.36 -22.07 2.72
C CYS A 289 33.45 -21.90 3.79
N PRO A 290 34.74 -22.05 3.43
CA PRO A 290 35.84 -22.12 4.39
C PRO A 290 36.18 -20.77 5.03
N ASP A 291 35.80 -19.67 4.39
CA ASP A 291 36.04 -18.32 4.88
C ASP A 291 35.10 -17.97 6.06
N LYS A 292 35.67 -17.47 7.16
CA LYS A 292 34.94 -17.06 8.37
C LYS A 292 34.01 -15.87 8.14
N ASN A 293 34.29 -15.03 7.14
CA ASN A 293 33.48 -13.87 6.76
C ASN A 293 32.47 -14.20 5.67
N SER A 294 32.32 -15.48 5.31
CA SER A 294 31.31 -15.97 4.38
C SER A 294 30.20 -16.76 5.07
N TYR A 295 29.09 -16.96 4.36
CA TYR A 295 28.02 -17.88 4.72
C TYR A 295 27.50 -18.61 3.47
N CYS A 296 27.00 -19.82 3.67
CA CYS A 296 26.46 -20.65 2.60
C CYS A 296 25.00 -20.28 2.31
N VAL A 297 24.67 -20.15 1.03
CA VAL A 297 23.31 -20.02 0.53
C VAL A 297 22.98 -21.22 -0.35
N ASP A 298 21.93 -21.95 0.01
CA ASP A 298 21.46 -23.09 -0.78
C ASP A 298 20.82 -22.57 -2.06
N THR A 299 21.26 -23.10 -3.21
CA THR A 299 20.76 -22.69 -4.52
C THR A 299 20.20 -23.89 -5.26
N ALA A 300 19.29 -23.64 -6.19
CA ALA A 300 18.65 -24.66 -6.99
C ALA A 300 19.70 -25.42 -7.85
N GLY A 301 20.17 -26.57 -7.39
CA GLY A 301 21.21 -27.39 -8.02
C GLY A 301 22.61 -27.26 -7.44
N GLY A 302 22.78 -26.62 -6.28
CA GLY A 302 24.10 -26.43 -5.67
C GLY A 302 24.09 -25.55 -4.43
N TYR A 303 25.15 -24.78 -4.26
CA TYR A 303 25.28 -23.77 -3.23
C TYR A 303 26.11 -22.60 -3.76
N GLU A 304 26.01 -21.47 -3.06
CA GLU A 304 26.85 -20.30 -3.28
C GLU A 304 27.37 -19.83 -1.92
N CYS A 305 28.65 -19.46 -1.84
CA CYS A 305 29.19 -18.79 -0.66
C CYS A 305 29.05 -17.28 -0.86
N ARG A 306 28.49 -16.59 0.13
CA ARG A 306 28.32 -15.13 0.11
C ARG A 306 29.04 -14.50 1.28
N CYS A 307 29.61 -13.32 1.05
CA CYS A 307 30.24 -12.55 2.11
C CYS A 307 29.19 -11.92 3.04
N LYS A 308 29.54 -11.82 4.32
CA LYS A 308 28.79 -11.05 5.31
C LYS A 308 28.79 -9.57 4.91
N ASN A 309 27.88 -8.78 5.48
CA ASN A 309 27.84 -7.34 5.25
C ASN A 309 29.18 -6.69 5.65
N GLY A 310 29.65 -5.71 4.86
CA GLY A 310 30.95 -5.07 5.01
C GLY A 310 32.11 -5.84 4.38
N PHE A 311 31.82 -6.86 3.56
CA PHE A 311 32.82 -7.64 2.86
C PHE A 311 32.36 -7.94 1.42
N SER A 312 33.32 -7.97 0.50
CA SER A 312 33.13 -8.36 -0.89
C SER A 312 33.98 -9.59 -1.26
N MET A 313 33.49 -10.32 -2.26
CA MET A 313 34.15 -11.55 -2.72
C MET A 313 35.27 -11.20 -3.70
N GLU A 314 36.51 -11.50 -3.32
CA GLU A 314 37.68 -11.37 -4.16
C GLU A 314 38.51 -12.66 -4.08
N ASN A 315 38.80 -13.29 -5.23
CA ASN A 315 39.58 -14.54 -5.30
C ASN A 315 39.09 -15.69 -4.37
N ASP A 316 37.78 -15.88 -4.25
CA ASP A 316 37.13 -16.86 -3.36
C ASP A 316 37.34 -16.63 -1.85
N THR A 317 37.85 -15.45 -1.46
CA THR A 317 37.89 -14.96 -0.07
C THR A 317 37.04 -13.70 0.10
N CYS A 318 36.54 -13.49 1.31
CA CYS A 318 35.78 -12.30 1.67
C CYS A 318 36.72 -11.25 2.23
N GLU A 319 37.05 -10.28 1.38
CA GLU A 319 37.86 -9.14 1.73
C GLU A 319 36.98 -8.03 2.30
N ASP A 320 37.56 -7.25 3.22
CA ASP A 320 36.90 -6.14 3.87
C ASP A 320 36.59 -5.02 2.87
N ASP A 321 35.37 -4.49 2.90
CA ASP A 321 34.99 -3.35 2.06
C ASP A 321 35.47 -2.07 2.73
N ASP A 322 36.46 -1.37 2.15
CA ASP A 322 36.90 -0.07 2.67
C ASP A 322 35.87 1.02 2.33
N GLU A 323 34.89 1.22 3.20
CA GLU A 323 33.85 2.21 2.98
C GLU A 323 34.38 3.65 3.03
N CYS A 324 35.55 3.88 3.64
CA CYS A 324 36.20 5.19 3.70
C CYS A 324 36.68 5.69 2.34
N PHE A 325 36.84 4.80 1.34
CA PHE A 325 37.14 5.22 -0.03
C PHE A 325 36.08 6.16 -0.61
N SER A 326 34.83 6.02 -0.17
CA SER A 326 33.71 6.88 -0.61
C SER A 326 33.64 8.24 0.12
N GLY A 327 34.47 8.45 1.15
CA GLY A 327 34.41 9.63 2.01
C GLY A 327 33.06 9.82 2.71
N PRO A 328 32.54 8.81 3.45
CA PRO A 328 31.20 8.87 4.02
C PRO A 328 31.10 9.81 5.23
N CYS A 329 32.20 10.04 5.93
CA CYS A 329 32.27 10.86 7.14
C CYS A 329 32.49 12.33 6.83
N GLU A 330 31.91 13.23 7.63
CA GLU A 330 32.13 14.67 7.54
C GLU A 330 33.57 15.08 7.86
N HIS A 331 34.19 14.42 8.83
CA HIS A 331 35.58 14.63 9.22
C HIS A 331 36.44 13.40 8.88
N THR A 332 36.98 12.71 9.89
CA THR A 332 37.89 11.57 9.69
C THR A 332 37.10 10.27 9.60
N CYS A 333 37.40 9.45 8.59
CA CYS A 333 36.87 8.10 8.45
C CYS A 333 37.95 7.08 8.79
N ASN A 334 37.62 6.12 9.66
CA ASN A 334 38.49 5.00 9.99
C ASN A 334 37.82 3.69 9.57
N ASN A 335 38.43 3.00 8.62
CA ASN A 335 37.98 1.70 8.17
C ASN A 335 38.34 0.63 9.23
N ILE A 336 37.40 -0.26 9.54
CA ILE A 336 37.58 -1.36 10.49
C ILE A 336 37.04 -2.66 9.88
N ILE A 337 37.52 -3.82 10.32
CA ILE A 337 37.08 -5.08 9.71
C ILE A 337 35.55 -5.27 9.85
N GLY A 338 34.85 -5.29 8.72
CA GLY A 338 33.42 -5.43 8.50
C GLY A 338 32.61 -4.13 8.59
N SER A 339 33.25 -2.96 8.76
CA SER A 339 32.57 -1.67 8.86
C SER A 339 33.53 -0.46 8.86
N TYR A 340 33.05 0.70 9.29
CA TYR A 340 33.86 1.88 9.51
C TYR A 340 33.26 2.70 10.65
N HIS A 341 34.06 3.59 11.22
CA HIS A 341 33.55 4.59 12.15
C HIS A 341 34.11 5.98 11.82
N CYS A 342 33.27 6.98 12.04
CA CYS A 342 33.64 8.38 11.86
C CYS A 342 34.20 8.94 13.17
N GLU A 343 35.28 9.70 13.07
CA GLU A 343 35.86 10.49 14.14
C GLU A 343 35.77 11.97 13.80
N CYS A 344 35.48 12.78 14.81
CA CYS A 344 35.34 14.22 14.65
C CYS A 344 36.58 14.94 15.17
N SER A 345 36.93 16.03 14.51
CA SER A 345 37.97 16.98 14.94
C SER A 345 37.70 17.54 16.34
N GLU A 346 38.74 18.11 16.96
CA GLU A 346 38.63 18.77 18.26
C GLU A 346 37.53 19.84 18.27
N GLY A 347 36.73 19.87 19.34
CA GLY A 347 35.54 20.74 19.45
C GLY A 347 34.25 20.12 18.88
N TYR A 348 34.29 18.88 18.37
CA TYR A 348 33.14 18.19 17.80
C TYR A 348 32.96 16.79 18.37
N ARG A 349 31.73 16.28 18.27
CA ARG A 349 31.40 14.86 18.49
C ARG A 349 30.50 14.36 17.38
N VAL A 350 30.47 13.04 17.20
CA VAL A 350 29.55 12.38 16.26
C VAL A 350 28.11 12.70 16.64
N SER A 351 27.30 13.11 15.67
CA SER A 351 25.90 13.43 15.87
C SER A 351 25.10 12.20 16.30
N SER A 352 24.16 12.39 17.25
CA SER A 352 23.23 11.35 17.66
C SER A 352 22.19 11.00 16.60
N GLU A 353 21.94 11.92 15.65
CA GLU A 353 20.95 11.73 14.58
C GLU A 353 21.57 11.09 13.32
N ASP A 354 22.82 11.41 13.04
CA ASP A 354 23.56 10.91 11.88
C ASP A 354 25.01 10.60 12.25
N ARG A 355 25.35 9.31 12.28
CA ARG A 355 26.69 8.83 12.67
C ARG A 355 27.81 9.31 11.74
N HIS A 356 27.47 9.86 10.58
CA HIS A 356 28.42 10.36 9.60
C HIS A 356 28.72 11.85 9.76
N LYS A 357 27.94 12.54 10.60
CA LYS A 357 28.07 13.98 10.82
C LYS A 357 28.68 14.30 12.17
N CYS A 358 29.34 15.46 12.22
CA CYS A 358 29.95 16.02 13.40
C CYS A 358 29.15 17.24 13.86
N THR A 359 29.00 17.37 15.18
CA THR A 359 28.29 18.48 15.81
C THR A 359 29.19 19.11 16.85
N LEU A 360 29.13 20.44 16.95
CA LEU A 360 29.85 21.21 17.96
C LEU A 360 29.57 20.65 19.36
N TYR A 361 30.64 20.44 20.13
CA TYR A 361 30.57 19.86 21.46
C TYR A 361 31.66 20.42 22.36
N CYS A 362 31.24 20.89 23.53
CA CYS A 362 32.12 21.29 24.61
C CYS A 362 31.85 20.40 25.84
N PRO A 363 32.80 19.55 26.26
CA PRO A 363 32.64 18.68 27.44
C PRO A 363 32.84 19.41 28.78
N LEU A 364 33.28 20.67 28.74
CA LEU A 364 33.66 21.48 29.90
C LEU A 364 32.76 22.72 30.01
N TRP A 365 32.86 23.46 31.11
CA TRP A 365 32.14 24.72 31.31
C TRP A 365 32.62 25.86 30.39
N GLU A 366 33.82 25.72 29.84
CA GLU A 366 34.43 26.68 28.91
C GLU A 366 35.29 25.87 27.91
N CYS A 367 35.16 26.19 26.62
CA CYS A 367 36.01 25.66 25.55
C CYS A 367 36.40 26.77 24.57
N PRO A 368 37.53 26.64 23.85
CA PRO A 368 37.83 27.52 22.73
C PRO A 368 36.71 27.48 21.68
N ALA A 369 36.30 28.64 21.16
CA ALA A 369 35.37 28.70 20.05
C ALA A 369 36.04 28.17 18.77
N VAL A 370 35.29 27.40 17.98
CA VAL A 370 35.76 26.80 16.72
C VAL A 370 34.90 27.30 15.56
N GLU A 371 35.32 27.04 14.32
CA GLU A 371 34.59 27.49 13.11
C GLU A 371 34.35 29.01 13.02
N CYS A 372 35.34 29.81 13.40
CA CYS A 372 35.28 31.26 13.22
C CYS A 372 35.38 31.63 11.72
N ASP A 373 34.55 32.58 11.27
CA ASP A 373 34.60 33.09 9.90
C ASP A 373 35.98 33.67 9.60
N ILE A 374 36.62 33.17 8.54
CA ILE A 374 37.96 33.58 8.10
C ILE A 374 37.99 35.09 7.77
N ASN A 375 36.87 35.66 7.35
CA ASN A 375 36.74 37.09 7.01
C ASN A 375 36.30 37.94 8.21
N ASN A 376 35.77 37.32 9.25
CA ASN A 376 35.36 37.97 10.48
C ASN A 376 35.65 37.05 11.68
N PRO A 377 36.87 37.11 12.25
CA PRO A 377 37.30 36.20 13.30
C PRO A 377 36.48 36.31 14.58
N TYR A 378 35.64 37.34 14.72
CA TYR A 378 34.72 37.55 15.85
C TYR A 378 33.36 36.86 15.68
N GLN A 379 33.14 36.18 14.56
CA GLN A 379 31.92 35.45 14.27
C GLN A 379 32.23 33.95 14.28
N CYS A 380 32.09 33.32 15.45
CA CYS A 380 32.25 31.88 15.64
C CYS A 380 30.93 31.25 16.09
N GLU A 381 30.80 29.94 15.89
CA GLU A 381 29.65 29.19 16.36
C GLU A 381 29.97 28.47 17.68
N CYS A 382 29.01 28.47 18.59
CA CYS A 382 29.09 27.73 19.86
C CYS A 382 28.05 26.61 19.88
N PRO A 383 28.32 25.49 20.60
CA PRO A 383 27.31 24.48 20.85
C PRO A 383 26.07 25.09 21.52
N VAL A 384 24.91 24.45 21.33
CA VAL A 384 23.67 24.83 22.04
C VAL A 384 23.91 24.79 23.55
N GLY A 385 23.44 25.82 24.27
CA GLY A 385 23.67 25.97 25.72
C GLY A 385 24.95 26.74 26.08
N PHE A 386 25.70 27.25 25.09
CA PHE A 386 26.89 28.08 25.32
C PHE A 386 26.72 29.47 24.68
N ILE A 387 27.36 30.48 25.26
CA ILE A 387 27.50 31.83 24.71
C ILE A 387 28.95 32.11 24.30
N LEU A 388 29.11 32.87 23.22
CA LEU A 388 30.42 33.32 22.76
C LEU A 388 30.89 34.51 23.61
N GLU A 389 32.04 34.35 24.26
CA GLU A 389 32.70 35.40 25.03
C GLU A 389 34.07 35.75 24.45
N GLU A 390 34.36 37.05 24.38
CA GLU A 390 35.68 37.57 23.99
C GLU A 390 36.50 37.90 25.23
N ARG A 391 37.69 37.31 25.35
CA ARG A 391 38.61 37.58 26.46
C ARG A 391 40.04 37.66 25.95
N GLY A 392 40.61 38.87 25.99
CA GLY A 392 42.02 39.10 25.69
C GLY A 392 42.39 38.72 24.25
N ASP A 393 42.98 37.54 24.08
CA ASP A 393 43.56 37.01 22.84
C ASP A 393 42.76 35.86 22.19
N GLY A 394 41.55 35.53 22.70
CA GLY A 394 40.74 34.45 22.15
C GLY A 394 39.24 34.62 22.33
N LEU A 395 38.50 33.78 21.60
CA LEU A 395 37.06 33.62 21.70
C LEU A 395 36.75 32.27 22.32
N PHE A 396 35.85 32.27 23.29
CA PHE A 396 35.54 31.11 24.10
C PHE A 396 34.03 30.89 24.10
N CYS A 397 33.62 29.63 24.05
CA CYS A 397 32.25 29.24 24.32
C CYS A 397 32.14 28.95 25.82
N THR A 398 31.41 29.80 26.52
CA THR A 398 31.17 29.69 27.97
C THR A 398 29.76 29.16 28.20
N ASP A 399 29.63 28.19 29.10
CA ASP A 399 28.37 27.56 29.43
C ASP A 399 27.35 28.57 29.98
N ILE A 400 26.11 28.47 29.53
CA ILE A 400 25.01 29.27 30.03
C ILE A 400 24.47 28.60 31.30
N ASP A 401 24.52 29.30 32.43
CA ASP A 401 23.86 28.81 33.64
C ASP A 401 22.33 28.95 33.53
N ASP A 402 21.69 27.91 33.01
CA ASP A 402 20.23 27.83 32.87
C ASP A 402 19.50 27.89 34.23
N CYS A 403 20.19 27.65 35.35
CA CYS A 403 19.59 27.72 36.68
C CYS A 403 19.33 29.17 37.13
N ASP A 404 20.05 30.15 36.59
CA ASP A 404 19.79 31.58 36.86
C ASP A 404 18.40 32.00 36.36
N ALA A 405 17.90 31.36 35.31
CA ALA A 405 16.57 31.59 34.77
C ALA A 405 15.44 30.89 35.57
N SER A 406 15.76 30.18 36.67
CA SER A 406 14.79 29.48 37.52
C SER A 406 13.85 28.55 36.74
N LEU A 407 14.39 27.81 35.77
CA LEU A 407 13.62 26.95 34.86
C LEU A 407 13.06 25.68 35.53
N CYS A 408 13.67 25.21 36.62
CA CYS A 408 13.21 24.03 37.37
C CYS A 408 12.18 24.38 38.45
N ASP A 409 11.17 23.52 38.63
CA ASP A 409 10.17 23.68 39.71
C ASP A 409 10.81 23.66 41.12
N HIS A 410 11.83 22.82 41.32
CA HIS A 410 12.49 22.63 42.61
C HIS A 410 13.99 22.89 42.52
N ASN A 411 14.82 21.83 42.47
CA ASN A 411 16.26 21.95 42.51
C ASN A 411 16.80 21.94 41.09
N CYS A 412 17.65 22.89 40.76
CA CYS A 412 18.37 22.94 39.48
C CYS A 412 19.85 22.61 39.72
N THR A 413 20.46 21.89 38.79
CA THR A 413 21.91 21.67 38.75
C THR A 413 22.36 21.93 37.34
N ASN A 414 23.14 22.99 37.16
CA ASN A 414 23.74 23.33 35.88
C ASN A 414 24.72 22.22 35.46
N ILE A 415 24.86 21.97 34.17
CA ILE A 415 25.82 21.03 33.57
C ILE A 415 26.34 21.61 32.24
N PRO A 416 27.55 21.27 31.77
CA PRO A 416 28.02 21.76 30.47
C PRO A 416 27.03 21.51 29.32
N GLY A 417 26.55 22.58 28.70
CA GLY A 417 25.59 22.59 27.59
C GLY A 417 24.12 22.46 28.01
N GLY A 418 23.79 22.62 29.28
CA GLY A 418 22.40 22.62 29.74
C GLY A 418 22.22 22.45 31.25
N PHE A 419 21.14 21.82 31.68
CA PHE A 419 20.86 21.67 33.11
C PHE A 419 20.06 20.41 33.40
N THR A 420 20.11 19.96 34.65
CA THR A 420 19.26 18.88 35.16
C THR A 420 18.43 19.36 36.34
N CYS A 421 17.14 19.04 36.34
CA CYS A 421 16.24 19.33 37.44
C CYS A 421 16.06 18.10 38.34
N SER A 422 15.99 18.32 39.64
CA SER A 422 15.66 17.28 40.62
C SER A 422 14.57 17.75 41.59
N CYS A 423 13.83 16.78 42.13
CA CYS A 423 12.70 17.06 43.00
C CYS A 423 13.03 16.78 44.47
N LYS A 424 12.48 17.61 45.36
CA LYS A 424 12.53 17.40 46.82
C LYS A 424 11.75 16.14 47.21
N GLU A 425 12.05 15.59 48.39
CA GLU A 425 11.42 14.37 48.91
C GLU A 425 9.87 14.42 48.82
N GLY A 426 9.27 13.32 48.35
CA GLY A 426 7.83 13.21 48.15
C GLY A 426 7.31 13.74 46.81
N PHE A 427 8.20 14.10 45.88
CA PHE A 427 7.87 14.49 44.51
C PHE A 427 8.73 13.70 43.51
N HIS A 428 8.22 13.44 42.31
CA HIS A 428 9.00 12.89 41.20
C HIS A 428 9.03 13.86 40.02
N LEU A 429 10.12 13.81 39.25
CA LEU A 429 10.29 14.64 38.06
C LEU A 429 9.37 14.14 36.95
N SER A 430 8.59 15.06 36.37
CA SER A 430 7.70 14.83 35.23
C SER A 430 8.18 15.69 34.07
N GLY A 431 8.56 15.05 32.96
CA GLY A 431 9.32 15.70 31.90
C GLY A 431 10.75 16.01 32.36
N SER A 432 11.29 17.17 31.97
CA SER A 432 12.65 17.58 32.30
C SER A 432 12.74 18.70 33.35
N ILE A 433 11.62 19.39 33.66
CA ILE A 433 11.64 20.59 34.52
C ILE A 433 10.63 20.60 35.67
N SER A 434 9.57 19.78 35.63
CA SER A 434 8.44 19.87 36.58
C SER A 434 8.41 18.78 37.65
N CYS A 435 7.99 19.13 38.86
CA CYS A 435 7.94 18.22 40.01
C CYS A 435 6.52 17.96 40.49
N VAL A 436 6.08 16.70 40.44
CA VAL A 436 4.71 16.29 40.80
C VAL A 436 4.70 15.47 42.09
N LYS A 437 3.78 15.81 43.01
CA LYS A 437 3.70 15.20 44.33
C LYS A 437 3.28 13.74 44.24
N THR A 438 4.05 12.84 44.86
CA THR A 438 3.71 11.43 44.95
C THR A 438 2.56 11.28 45.95
N LYS A 439 1.38 10.82 45.49
CA LYS A 439 0.23 10.61 46.38
C LYS A 439 0.50 9.40 47.30
N GLY A 440 0.87 9.71 48.54
CA GLY A 440 0.67 8.88 49.73
C GLY A 440 1.46 7.56 49.79
N PHE A 441 2.56 7.57 50.54
CA PHE A 441 2.83 6.46 51.44
C PHE A 441 3.37 6.99 52.77
N SER A 442 2.58 6.77 53.81
CA SER A 442 2.92 6.92 55.21
C SER A 442 4.14 6.08 55.56
N THR A 443 5.04 6.67 56.35
CA THR A 443 6.14 6.01 57.07
C THR A 443 5.76 4.64 57.62
N PRO A 444 6.70 3.68 57.62
CA PRO A 444 7.20 3.24 58.93
C PRO A 444 8.71 2.95 59.01
N LYS A 445 9.28 3.43 60.12
CA LYS A 445 10.33 2.87 61.00
C LYS A 445 11.53 2.09 60.41
N SER A 446 12.69 2.72 60.60
CA SER A 446 14.00 2.18 61.01
C SER A 446 14.24 0.67 60.96
N VAL A 447 15.13 0.22 60.06
CA VAL A 447 16.11 -0.87 60.30
C VAL A 447 17.42 -0.53 59.57
N SER A 448 18.51 -0.98 60.17
CA SER A 448 19.91 -0.56 60.11
C SER A 448 20.71 -0.77 58.81
N MET A 449 21.84 -0.06 58.79
CA MET A 449 23.02 -0.11 57.91
C MET A 449 23.44 -1.49 57.37
N VAL A 450 23.76 -1.55 56.07
CA VAL A 450 24.89 -2.32 55.51
C VAL A 450 25.53 -1.53 54.35
N THR A 451 26.87 -1.51 54.35
CA THR A 451 27.88 -0.84 53.49
C THR A 451 27.89 -1.37 52.03
N PRO A 452 28.42 -0.62 51.02
CA PRO A 452 28.08 -0.82 49.60
C PRO A 452 29.01 -1.79 48.86
N THR A 453 28.48 -2.49 47.86
CA THR A 453 29.25 -3.21 46.85
C THR A 453 28.90 -2.64 45.47
N SER A 454 29.93 -2.17 44.78
CA SER A 454 29.92 -1.67 43.41
C SER A 454 29.58 -2.77 42.40
N VAL A 455 28.49 -2.61 41.65
CA VAL A 455 28.25 -3.31 40.39
C VAL A 455 27.57 -2.33 39.43
N SER A 456 28.21 -2.06 38.30
CA SER A 456 27.70 -1.26 37.19
C SER A 456 26.47 -1.94 36.56
N PRO A 457 25.38 -1.22 36.25
CA PRO A 457 24.27 -1.81 35.50
C PRO A 457 24.46 -1.64 33.99
N ALA A 458 24.14 -2.72 33.30
CA ALA A 458 23.88 -2.79 31.87
C ALA A 458 22.73 -1.85 31.48
N ILE A 459 22.83 -1.28 30.28
CA ILE A 459 21.77 -0.55 29.61
C ILE A 459 20.76 -1.58 29.10
N GLU A 460 19.69 -1.80 29.87
CA GLU A 460 18.45 -2.38 29.35
C GLU A 460 17.42 -1.27 29.16
N THR A 461 16.90 -1.22 27.93
CA THR A 461 15.75 -0.46 27.51
C THR A 461 14.49 -1.06 28.13
N ALA A 462 13.74 -0.27 28.90
CA ALA A 462 12.41 -0.64 29.33
C ALA A 462 11.44 0.53 29.14
N SER A 463 10.43 0.24 28.31
CA SER A 463 9.23 1.00 28.07
C SER A 463 8.32 1.08 29.31
N PHE A 464 7.31 1.95 29.22
CA PHE A 464 6.10 2.10 30.05
C PHE A 464 6.14 3.09 31.22
N ILE A 465 5.69 4.32 30.94
CA ILE A 465 4.86 5.10 31.86
C ILE A 465 3.48 5.33 31.22
N LEU A 466 2.47 5.11 32.06
CA LEU A 466 1.03 5.01 31.82
C LEU A 466 0.41 6.30 31.21
N ALA A 467 0.01 6.24 29.93
CA ALA A 467 -0.70 7.31 29.21
C ALA A 467 -2.19 7.53 29.63
N GLY A 468 -2.63 6.97 30.77
CA GLY A 468 -4.04 6.99 31.17
C GLY A 468 -4.50 8.26 31.89
N GLY A 469 -3.60 8.97 32.57
CA GLY A 469 -3.97 10.12 33.41
C GLY A 469 -4.30 11.39 32.63
N ILE A 470 -3.55 11.65 31.55
CA ILE A 470 -3.70 12.88 30.76
C ILE A 470 -4.98 12.80 29.89
N ILE A 471 -5.29 11.61 29.37
CA ILE A 471 -6.53 11.37 28.61
C ILE A 471 -7.77 11.56 29.50
N ALA A 472 -7.74 11.08 30.76
CA ALA A 472 -8.88 11.24 31.67
C ALA A 472 -9.17 12.72 32.01
N ILE A 473 -8.12 13.55 32.13
CA ILE A 473 -8.27 14.99 32.42
C ILE A 473 -8.83 15.73 31.20
N ILE A 474 -8.34 15.40 30.00
CA ILE A 474 -8.85 15.99 28.75
C ILE A 474 -10.31 15.59 28.53
N VAL A 475 -10.67 14.31 28.77
CA VAL A 475 -12.06 13.84 28.65
C VAL A 475 -12.97 14.53 29.66
N CYS A 476 -12.54 14.70 30.91
CA CYS A 476 -13.32 15.44 31.91
C CYS A 476 -13.50 16.93 31.54
N ALA A 477 -12.46 17.59 31.04
CA ALA A 477 -12.55 18.98 30.60
C ALA A 477 -13.51 19.14 29.40
N VAL A 478 -13.41 18.25 28.41
CA VAL A 478 -14.29 18.23 27.23
C VAL A 478 -15.74 17.94 27.64
N MET A 479 -15.97 17.03 28.59
CA MET A 479 -17.32 16.74 29.08
C MET A 479 -17.96 17.91 29.84
N VAL A 480 -17.18 18.66 30.64
CA VAL A 480 -17.67 19.86 31.33
C VAL A 480 -17.99 20.99 30.32
N ILE A 481 -17.14 21.17 29.30
CA ILE A 481 -17.40 22.11 28.20
C ILE A 481 -18.66 21.69 27.43
N PHE A 482 -18.82 20.40 27.14
CA PHE A 482 -20.00 19.90 26.43
C PHE A 482 -21.29 20.10 27.25
N LEU A 483 -21.25 19.81 28.56
CA LEU A 483 -22.40 20.01 29.45
C LEU A 483 -22.78 21.50 29.58
N THR A 484 -21.80 22.40 29.68
CA THR A 484 -22.07 23.85 29.72
C THR A 484 -22.65 24.35 28.39
N VAL A 485 -22.13 23.89 27.25
CA VAL A 485 -22.70 24.20 25.92
C VAL A 485 -24.12 23.64 25.78
N CYS A 486 -24.38 22.42 26.24
CA CYS A 486 -25.71 21.82 26.23
C CYS A 486 -26.70 22.60 27.12
N VAL A 487 -26.29 23.06 28.30
CA VAL A 487 -27.13 23.89 29.18
C VAL A 487 -27.43 25.23 28.51
N ILE A 488 -26.44 25.89 27.89
CA ILE A 488 -26.64 27.14 27.15
C ILE A 488 -27.59 26.93 25.95
N HIS A 489 -27.42 25.83 25.22
CA HIS A 489 -28.29 25.49 24.09
C HIS A 489 -29.72 25.14 24.54
N HIS A 490 -29.88 24.47 25.68
CA HIS A 490 -31.19 24.17 26.24
C HIS A 490 -31.91 25.44 26.75
N GLN A 491 -31.18 26.38 27.34
CA GLN A 491 -31.72 27.70 27.72
C GLN A 491 -32.13 28.51 26.48
N LYS A 492 -31.32 28.53 25.40
CA LYS A 492 -31.68 29.16 24.12
C LYS A 492 -32.88 28.51 23.44
N LYS A 493 -32.99 27.17 23.47
CA LYS A 493 -34.13 26.42 22.91
C LYS A 493 -35.42 26.63 23.71
N ARG A 494 -35.33 26.86 25.03
CA ARG A 494 -36.49 27.21 25.86
C ARG A 494 -36.99 28.63 25.60
N PHE A 495 -36.08 29.58 25.32
CA PHE A 495 -36.44 30.94 24.91
C PHE A 495 -36.95 31.04 23.46
N GLY A 496 -36.49 30.18 22.55
CA GLY A 496 -36.98 30.12 21.16
C GLY A 496 -38.36 29.49 20.98
N LYS A 497 -38.93 28.85 22.02
CA LYS A 497 -40.23 28.19 21.96
C LYS A 497 -41.40 29.06 22.45
N ILE A 498 -41.15 30.34 22.78
CA ILE A 498 -42.18 31.29 23.24
C ILE A 498 -42.70 32.19 22.10
N THR A 499 -42.09 32.15 20.91
CA THR A 499 -42.47 33.03 19.79
C THR A 499 -42.70 32.27 18.49
N THR A 500 -43.72 31.41 18.44
CA THR A 500 -44.53 31.13 17.23
C THR A 500 -45.63 30.14 17.60
N ASP A 501 -46.68 30.66 18.24
CA ASP A 501 -47.99 30.02 18.26
C ASP A 501 -49.03 31.11 18.09
N LYS A 502 -49.49 31.33 16.85
CA LYS A 502 -50.74 32.04 16.55
C LYS A 502 -51.18 31.84 15.10
N SER A 503 -52.37 31.24 14.99
CA SER A 503 -53.38 31.35 13.90
C SER A 503 -53.11 30.53 12.63
N HIS A 504 -53.66 29.32 12.45
CA HIS A 504 -55.06 28.90 12.30
C HIS A 504 -55.63 29.08 10.88
N SER A 505 -56.04 27.93 10.33
CA SER A 505 -56.73 27.60 9.09
C SER A 505 -58.08 28.31 8.88
N LYS A 506 -58.43 28.68 7.63
CA LYS A 506 -59.65 28.24 6.87
C LYS A 506 -59.97 29.08 5.59
N ASP A 507 -60.76 28.43 4.71
CA ASP A 507 -61.62 28.90 3.60
C ASP A 507 -60.97 29.20 2.23
N VAL A 508 -61.32 28.59 1.06
CA VAL A 508 -62.57 28.20 0.34
C VAL A 508 -63.11 29.29 -0.62
N HIS A 509 -63.34 28.88 -1.90
CA HIS A 509 -64.14 29.49 -3.01
C HIS A 509 -63.55 30.73 -3.75
N VAL A 510 -63.74 31.02 -5.06
CA VAL A 510 -64.27 30.41 -6.31
C VAL A 510 -64.06 31.41 -7.50
N LEU A 511 -64.39 31.04 -8.75
CA LEU A 511 -64.57 31.83 -10.02
C LEU A 511 -63.32 32.07 -10.90
N GLN A 512 -63.19 31.47 -12.09
CA GLN A 512 -63.84 31.67 -13.43
C GLN A 512 -62.86 32.38 -14.40
N GLN A 513 -62.43 31.70 -15.47
CA GLN A 513 -62.86 31.87 -16.88
C GLN A 513 -62.52 33.24 -17.49
N VAL A 514 -61.75 33.27 -18.60
CA VAL A 514 -62.16 33.78 -19.93
C VAL A 514 -61.12 33.36 -20.99
N THR A 515 -61.65 32.86 -22.10
CA THR A 515 -61.07 32.48 -23.40
C THR A 515 -60.78 33.69 -24.31
N ALA A 516 -59.74 33.61 -25.16
CA ALA A 516 -59.71 34.05 -26.57
C ALA A 516 -58.32 33.72 -27.16
N GLU A 517 -58.12 32.74 -28.06
CA GLU A 517 -58.36 32.73 -29.52
C GLU A 517 -57.54 33.75 -30.36
N LYS A 518 -56.55 33.26 -31.14
CA LYS A 518 -56.48 33.29 -32.63
C LYS A 518 -55.08 33.53 -33.29
N TYR A 519 -54.79 32.59 -34.22
CA TYR A 519 -54.18 32.73 -35.57
C TYR A 519 -52.63 32.75 -35.73
N VAL A 520 -52.01 31.68 -36.29
CA VAL A 520 -51.80 31.29 -37.73
C VAL A 520 -50.54 31.99 -38.32
N LYS A 521 -49.40 31.31 -38.53
CA LYS A 521 -48.98 30.34 -39.59
C LYS A 521 -48.11 31.00 -40.68
N LYS A 522 -46.89 30.48 -40.88
CA LYS A 522 -46.21 30.18 -42.18
C LYS A 522 -44.79 29.70 -41.85
N SER A 523 -44.44 28.42 -42.00
CA SER A 523 -44.21 27.63 -43.22
C SER A 523 -43.17 28.20 -44.18
N SER A 524 -42.09 27.44 -44.25
CA SER A 524 -40.98 27.36 -45.19
C SER A 524 -41.36 27.52 -46.66
N ILE A 525 -40.41 27.98 -47.49
CA ILE A 525 -40.07 27.40 -48.81
C ILE A 525 -38.64 27.83 -49.21
N THR A 526 -37.96 26.82 -49.74
CA THR A 526 -36.71 26.67 -50.49
C THR A 526 -36.36 27.72 -51.56
N ASN A 527 -35.04 27.96 -51.73
CA ASN A 527 -34.24 27.69 -52.95
C ASN A 527 -33.02 28.64 -53.01
N THR A 528 -31.81 28.09 -52.86
CA THR A 528 -30.73 28.02 -53.88
C THR A 528 -29.55 27.27 -53.31
#